data_AF-A0A3L5TR17-F1
#
_entry.id   AF-A0A3L5TR17-F1
#
_cell.length_a   1.000
_cell.length_b   1.000
_cell.length_c   1.000
_cell.angle_alpha   90.00
_cell.angle_beta   90.00
_cell.angle_gamma   90.00
#
_symmetry.space_group_name_H-M   'P 1'
#
loop_
_entity.id
_entity.type
_entity.pdbx_description
1 polymer ?
#
loop_
_entity_poly.entity_id
_entity_poly.type
_entity_poly.pdbx_seq_one_letter_code
_entity_poly.pdbx_strand_id
1 'polypeptide(L)'
;LTIEYPLRNFKIASDVMDQLYSKYVDGKALLCISAVEMFFISVAWFTNILKVRQTEGKHGTYRDHLVCYEKHRDRIKYIMSNELYHGYEEQFLKIWNASLDLKIQEGEIRESLIKYYRDELDYQLRTRSQGAEVRLVELYCENAETYCDSVQEILSKLAFSAVERGSSIYVSGSGIRGSTLMMFGKLLSLVFERNHEEYSKSLSSASSDLMSNLLELLKQMSEALGKGTILVQDLRQIIAKAGHFKSIVMEVKDLPVNANYLVATLPLRDKELTAYQTTLKIVQDFVYMCTRIQGNTRELELRIKRFEKLEDVSLNLLCQIAMLDETKHPDEYQPTVTAFGLDEHILQTIPHILKCGQGLLFITLWDKRGNELAKQKKKYLDLDEILTEVWEPTYRFWDDLCTRLKNGDLRFSEFEKFFRTTDVETLRNELMKLCQDGNTKWIDVRLDQLEKYRNLQSCLFGARAIMEVVKEFELTGNFNQILEILKLTGDADTKMNTLDDNMMKTCKILTGIDEDKAKSLRTFIACKPLVVWLRETMPCKNIHNFYMFTAGLKELKVFVDLASISAGEGDYEIDKVNCLHSATTGYSPLIFSLDQNCDAALFLHRCEEVWKELKADSKLPKK
;
A
#
# COMPACT_ATOMS: atom_id res chain seq x y z
N LEU A 1 -49.96 25.58 74.95
CA LEU A 1 -50.26 26.40 73.74
C LEU A 1 -51.51 25.87 73.05
N THR A 2 -52.55 26.69 72.85
CA THR A 2 -53.71 26.32 72.02
C THR A 2 -53.28 26.19 70.55
N ILE A 3 -53.75 25.16 69.83
CA ILE A 3 -53.33 24.89 68.43
C ILE A 3 -53.96 25.86 67.43
N GLU A 4 -55.04 26.53 67.84
CA GLU A 4 -55.86 27.38 66.99
C GLU A 4 -55.09 28.56 66.41
N TYR A 5 -54.20 29.17 67.18
CA TYR A 5 -53.46 30.35 66.74
C TYR A 5 -52.38 30.00 65.68
N PRO A 6 -51.52 28.99 65.89
CA PRO A 6 -50.65 28.44 64.84
C PRO A 6 -51.41 27.94 63.59
N LEU A 7 -52.54 27.24 63.78
CA LEU A 7 -53.40 26.74 62.69
C LEU A 7 -53.97 27.90 61.85
N ARG A 8 -54.43 28.97 62.50
CA ARG A 8 -54.95 30.16 61.82
C ARG A 8 -53.84 30.89 61.06
N ASN A 9 -52.65 31.01 61.65
CA ASN A 9 -51.54 31.73 61.03
C ASN A 9 -51.04 31.06 59.75
N PHE A 10 -50.87 29.72 59.72
CA PHE A 10 -50.45 29.08 58.47
C PHE A 10 -51.55 29.10 57.41
N LYS A 11 -52.83 29.01 57.79
CA LYS A 11 -53.95 29.11 56.84
C LYS A 11 -54.00 30.50 56.20
N ILE A 12 -53.88 31.57 56.99
CA ILE A 12 -53.78 32.94 56.47
C ILE A 12 -52.58 33.08 55.52
N ALA A 13 -51.41 32.55 55.90
CA ALA A 13 -50.24 32.60 55.04
C ALA A 13 -50.43 31.79 53.74
N SER A 14 -51.12 30.64 53.80
CA SER A 14 -51.49 29.85 52.62
C SER A 14 -52.44 30.61 51.69
N ASP A 15 -53.44 31.31 52.25
CA ASP A 15 -54.39 32.11 51.47
C ASP A 15 -53.70 33.29 50.79
N VAL A 16 -52.73 33.92 51.47
CA VAL A 16 -51.86 34.96 50.89
C VAL A 16 -51.06 34.39 49.72
N MET A 17 -50.49 33.19 49.86
CA MET A 17 -49.79 32.50 48.76
C MET A 17 -50.71 32.14 47.59
N ASP A 18 -51.96 31.72 47.85
CA ASP A 18 -52.97 31.48 46.82
C ASP A 18 -53.37 32.77 46.07
N GLN A 19 -53.48 33.89 46.78
CA GLN A 19 -53.76 35.20 46.17
C GLN A 19 -52.57 35.73 45.37
N LEU A 20 -51.35 35.53 45.85
CA LEU A 20 -50.14 35.93 45.14
C LEU A 20 -50.02 35.13 43.84
N TYR A 21 -50.21 33.81 43.90
CA TYR A 21 -50.14 32.95 42.71
C TYR A 21 -51.20 33.30 41.65
N SER A 22 -52.42 33.67 42.06
CA SER A 22 -53.50 34.04 41.12
C SER A 22 -53.34 35.43 40.50
N LYS A 23 -52.58 36.34 41.13
CA LYS A 23 -52.41 37.73 40.66
C LYS A 23 -51.05 38.05 40.06
N TYR A 24 -50.01 37.28 40.39
CA TYR A 24 -48.62 37.55 40.01
C TYR A 24 -48.02 36.36 39.25
N VAL A 25 -48.40 36.22 37.98
CA VAL A 25 -47.82 35.20 37.09
C VAL A 25 -46.69 35.77 36.21
N ASP A 26 -46.55 37.09 36.10
CA ASP A 26 -45.57 37.73 35.19
C ASP A 26 -44.43 38.46 35.92
N GLY A 27 -43.23 37.85 35.90
CA GLY A 27 -41.93 38.56 35.96
C GLY A 27 -41.51 39.24 37.27
N LYS A 28 -42.30 39.20 38.36
CA LYS A 28 -42.00 39.86 39.65
C LYS A 28 -41.58 38.89 40.77
N ALA A 29 -40.75 37.90 40.45
CA ALA A 29 -40.37 36.81 41.37
C ALA A 29 -39.76 37.28 42.71
N LEU A 30 -38.96 38.35 42.71
CA LEU A 30 -38.30 38.88 43.92
C LEU A 30 -39.27 39.50 44.95
N LEU A 31 -40.41 40.05 44.52
CA LEU A 31 -41.41 40.65 45.41
C LEU A 31 -42.24 39.58 46.16
N CYS A 32 -42.21 38.33 45.70
CA CYS A 32 -42.93 37.22 46.33
C CYS A 32 -42.12 36.54 47.46
N ILE A 33 -40.82 36.80 47.55
CA ILE A 33 -39.91 36.04 48.44
C ILE A 33 -40.24 36.26 49.92
N SER A 34 -40.58 37.48 50.34
CA SER A 34 -40.98 37.74 51.73
C SER A 34 -42.29 37.04 52.11
N ALA A 35 -43.22 36.89 51.17
CA ALA A 35 -44.47 36.17 51.41
C ALA A 35 -44.26 34.65 51.45
N VAL A 36 -43.38 34.14 50.58
CA VAL A 36 -42.90 32.76 50.59
C VAL A 36 -42.23 32.43 51.92
N GLU A 37 -41.35 33.32 52.40
CA GLU A 37 -40.66 33.20 53.68
C GLU A 37 -41.65 33.16 54.84
N MET A 38 -42.59 34.10 54.90
CA MET A 38 -43.65 34.13 55.91
C MET A 38 -44.48 32.84 55.92
N PHE A 39 -44.82 32.32 54.74
CA PHE A 39 -45.55 31.06 54.63
C PHE A 39 -44.75 29.89 55.20
N PHE A 40 -43.50 29.68 54.77
CA PHE A 40 -42.71 28.56 55.26
C PHE A 40 -42.34 28.68 56.74
N ILE A 41 -42.13 29.90 57.26
CA ILE A 41 -41.98 30.13 58.71
C ILE A 41 -43.26 29.69 59.44
N SER A 42 -44.44 30.06 58.93
CA SER A 42 -45.72 29.69 59.56
C SER A 42 -45.97 28.17 59.55
N VAL A 43 -45.59 27.49 58.47
CA VAL A 43 -45.66 26.02 58.36
C VAL A 43 -44.69 25.37 59.33
N ALA A 44 -43.40 25.78 59.33
CA ALA A 44 -42.39 25.24 60.21
C ALA A 44 -42.76 25.41 61.69
N TRP A 45 -43.27 26.60 62.04
CA TRP A 45 -43.75 26.88 63.39
C TRP A 45 -44.94 25.99 63.79
N PHE A 46 -45.90 25.78 62.88
CA PHE A 46 -47.03 24.89 63.11
C PHE A 46 -46.58 23.43 63.29
N THR A 47 -45.66 22.95 62.46
CA THR A 47 -45.07 21.60 62.56
C THR A 47 -44.33 21.41 63.88
N ASN A 48 -43.55 22.40 64.33
CA ASN A 48 -42.85 22.35 65.60
C ASN A 48 -43.83 22.27 66.78
N ILE A 49 -44.91 23.05 66.76
CA ILE A 49 -45.95 23.00 67.80
C ILE A 49 -46.68 21.65 67.80
N LEU A 50 -46.93 21.06 66.62
CA LEU A 50 -47.48 19.71 66.53
C LEU A 50 -46.57 18.65 67.16
N LYS A 51 -45.26 18.72 66.89
CA LYS A 51 -44.28 17.80 67.49
C LYS A 51 -44.27 17.90 69.02
N VAL A 52 -44.23 19.12 69.56
CA VAL A 52 -44.29 19.35 71.02
C VAL A 52 -45.58 18.75 71.61
N ARG A 53 -46.73 18.90 70.95
CA ARG A 53 -47.99 18.30 71.41
C ARG A 53 -48.00 16.77 71.33
N GLN A 54 -47.38 16.19 70.30
CA GLN A 54 -47.23 14.75 70.18
C GLN A 54 -46.35 14.19 71.30
N THR A 55 -45.28 14.89 71.69
CA THR A 55 -44.45 14.51 72.84
C THR A 55 -45.17 14.64 74.19
N GLU A 56 -46.20 15.50 74.28
CA GLU A 56 -47.10 15.62 75.44
C GLU A 56 -48.25 14.60 75.45
N GLY A 57 -48.27 13.61 74.55
CA GLY A 57 -49.31 12.56 74.47
C GLY A 57 -50.66 13.04 73.92
N LYS A 58 -50.73 14.24 73.33
CA LYS A 58 -51.95 14.79 72.73
C LYS A 58 -51.99 14.45 71.24
N HIS A 59 -52.83 13.49 70.86
CA HIS A 59 -52.96 13.05 69.46
C HIS A 59 -54.08 13.78 68.71
N GLY A 60 -53.81 14.15 67.46
CA GLY A 60 -54.76 14.70 66.51
C GLY A 60 -54.19 14.65 65.10
N THR A 61 -55.01 14.32 64.11
CA THR A 61 -54.59 14.19 62.71
C THR A 61 -54.64 15.55 62.00
N TYR A 62 -53.56 16.32 62.09
CA TYR A 62 -53.41 17.59 61.39
C TYR A 62 -52.42 17.43 60.24
N ARG A 63 -52.90 17.08 59.03
CA ARG A 63 -52.04 16.89 57.83
C ARG A 63 -52.14 18.03 56.81
N ASP A 64 -53.15 18.89 56.91
CA ASP A 64 -53.42 19.97 55.94
C ASP A 64 -52.21 20.88 55.69
N HIS A 65 -51.41 21.15 56.73
CA HIS A 65 -50.22 22.01 56.62
C HIS A 65 -49.12 21.41 55.74
N LEU A 66 -48.95 20.08 55.72
CA LEU A 66 -47.99 19.40 54.84
C LEU A 66 -48.46 19.38 53.39
N VAL A 67 -49.77 19.19 53.17
CA VAL A 67 -50.37 19.30 51.83
C VAL A 67 -50.22 20.73 51.28
N CYS A 68 -50.44 21.76 52.12
CA CYS A 68 -50.22 23.15 51.75
C CYS A 68 -48.74 23.44 51.49
N TYR A 69 -47.84 22.86 52.28
CA TYR A 69 -46.40 22.94 52.07
C TYR A 69 -45.99 22.40 50.70
N GLU A 70 -46.41 21.18 50.35
CA GLU A 70 -46.11 20.57 49.04
C GLU A 70 -46.69 21.39 47.89
N LYS A 71 -47.96 21.78 47.99
CA LYS A 71 -48.66 22.61 47.00
C LYS A 71 -47.91 23.90 46.70
N HIS A 72 -47.52 24.66 47.73
CA HIS A 72 -46.88 25.96 47.53
C HIS A 72 -45.39 25.82 47.21
N ARG A 73 -44.69 24.80 47.72
CA ARG A 73 -43.33 24.45 47.30
C ARG A 73 -43.23 24.25 45.79
N ASP A 74 -44.13 23.45 45.23
CA ASP A 74 -44.12 23.11 43.80
C ASP A 74 -44.51 24.31 42.92
N ARG A 75 -45.43 25.16 43.41
CA ARG A 75 -45.78 26.43 42.73
C ARG A 75 -44.62 27.40 42.67
N ILE A 76 -43.86 27.53 43.76
CA ILE A 76 -42.68 28.40 43.79
C ILE A 76 -41.61 27.85 42.85
N LYS A 77 -41.38 26.53 42.82
CA LYS A 77 -40.54 25.89 41.79
C LYS A 77 -40.95 26.34 40.38
N TYR A 78 -42.24 26.26 40.04
CA TYR A 78 -42.72 26.64 38.71
C TYR A 78 -42.39 28.10 38.36
N ILE A 79 -42.54 29.01 39.33
CA ILE A 79 -42.19 30.44 39.16
C ILE A 79 -40.68 30.61 38.93
N MET A 80 -39.85 29.90 39.69
CA MET A 80 -38.39 29.98 39.57
C MET A 80 -37.85 29.31 38.30
N SER A 81 -38.53 28.28 37.79
CA SER A 81 -38.17 27.54 36.59
C SER A 81 -38.76 28.12 35.30
N ASN A 82 -39.26 29.35 35.30
CA ASN A 82 -39.89 29.97 34.13
C ASN A 82 -38.91 30.06 32.93
N GLU A 83 -39.42 29.83 31.72
CA GLU A 83 -38.68 29.90 30.45
C GLU A 83 -38.25 31.32 30.10
N LEU A 84 -38.93 32.35 30.64
CA LEU A 84 -38.57 33.76 30.44
C LEU A 84 -37.15 34.12 30.91
N TYR A 85 -36.51 33.27 31.72
CA TYR A 85 -35.14 33.45 32.19
C TYR A 85 -34.07 32.80 31.28
N HIS A 86 -34.44 32.21 30.13
CA HIS A 86 -33.46 31.71 29.16
C HIS A 86 -32.61 32.86 28.58
N GLY A 87 -31.28 32.72 28.62
CA GLY A 87 -30.33 33.76 28.20
C GLY A 87 -30.09 34.87 29.23
N TYR A 88 -30.67 34.75 30.43
CA TYR A 88 -30.49 35.68 31.55
C TYR A 88 -30.05 34.92 32.82
N GLU A 89 -28.97 34.16 32.71
CA GLU A 89 -28.48 33.23 33.74
C GLU A 89 -28.20 33.91 35.08
N GLU A 90 -27.74 35.16 35.07
CA GLU A 90 -27.48 35.92 36.30
C GLU A 90 -28.77 36.23 37.08
N GLN A 91 -29.85 36.62 36.38
CA GLN A 91 -31.15 36.87 37.01
C GLN A 91 -31.79 35.58 37.48
N PHE A 92 -31.67 34.51 36.69
CA PHE A 92 -32.10 33.17 37.08
C PHE A 92 -31.45 32.75 38.41
N LEU A 93 -30.12 32.84 38.51
CA LEU A 93 -29.38 32.48 39.73
C LEU A 93 -29.73 33.38 40.91
N LYS A 94 -29.97 34.68 40.72
CA LYS A 94 -30.40 35.59 41.79
C LYS A 94 -31.72 35.17 42.43
N ILE A 95 -32.68 34.71 41.62
CA ILE A 95 -33.99 34.25 42.10
C ILE A 95 -33.82 32.94 42.90
N TRP A 96 -33.09 31.97 42.35
CA TRP A 96 -32.82 30.71 43.04
C TRP A 96 -32.01 30.89 44.32
N ASN A 97 -31.05 31.80 44.31
CA ASN A 97 -30.25 32.16 45.49
C ASN A 97 -31.13 32.67 46.64
N ALA A 98 -32.01 33.61 46.34
CA ALA A 98 -32.90 34.19 47.35
C ALA A 98 -33.92 33.17 47.90
N SER A 99 -34.29 32.15 47.13
CA SER A 99 -35.16 31.05 47.59
C SER A 99 -34.41 29.98 48.41
N LEU A 100 -33.12 29.78 48.15
CA LEU A 100 -32.28 28.88 48.95
C LEU A 100 -31.79 29.54 50.25
N ASP A 101 -31.80 30.88 50.32
CA ASP A 101 -31.40 31.68 51.48
C ASP A 101 -32.58 32.16 52.37
N LEU A 102 -33.74 31.51 52.28
CA LEU A 102 -34.90 31.83 53.12
C LEU A 102 -34.61 31.60 54.61
N LYS A 103 -34.94 32.57 55.48
CA LYS A 103 -34.66 32.51 56.93
C LYS A 103 -35.74 31.76 57.69
N ILE A 104 -35.88 30.47 57.38
CA ILE A 104 -36.78 29.54 58.06
C ILE A 104 -36.08 28.97 59.31
N GLN A 105 -36.84 28.63 60.35
CA GLN A 105 -36.30 27.94 61.53
C GLN A 105 -35.69 26.58 61.15
N GLU A 106 -34.59 26.20 61.80
CA GLU A 106 -33.96 24.89 61.61
C GLU A 106 -34.90 23.75 61.99
N GLY A 107 -34.89 22.70 61.17
CA GLY A 107 -35.75 21.52 61.32
C GLY A 107 -36.16 20.91 59.97
N GLU A 108 -36.90 19.81 60.04
CA GLU A 108 -37.27 18.97 58.88
C GLU A 108 -37.92 19.73 57.71
N ILE A 109 -38.74 20.75 57.98
CA ILE A 109 -39.39 21.56 56.93
C ILE A 109 -38.35 22.34 56.11
N ARG A 110 -37.38 22.98 56.79
CA ARG A 110 -36.31 23.74 56.13
C ARG A 110 -35.38 22.80 55.36
N GLU A 111 -34.95 21.70 55.99
CA GLU A 111 -34.05 20.72 55.36
C GLU A 111 -34.69 20.08 54.12
N SER A 112 -35.98 19.70 54.20
CA SER A 112 -36.73 19.17 53.07
C SER A 112 -36.85 20.18 51.93
N LEU A 113 -37.11 21.45 52.26
CA LEU A 113 -37.28 22.52 51.26
C LEU A 113 -35.97 22.83 50.54
N ILE A 114 -34.89 23.05 51.31
CA ILE A 114 -33.56 23.37 50.76
C ILE A 114 -33.07 22.21 49.89
N LYS A 115 -33.20 20.96 50.35
CA LYS A 115 -32.84 19.78 49.55
C LYS A 115 -33.61 19.73 48.23
N TYR A 116 -34.93 19.91 48.28
CA TYR A 116 -35.77 19.88 47.08
C TYR A 116 -35.39 20.98 46.07
N TYR A 117 -35.20 22.22 46.52
CA TYR A 117 -34.80 23.31 45.64
C TYR A 117 -33.37 23.17 45.13
N ARG A 118 -32.46 22.61 45.92
CA ARG A 118 -31.08 22.32 45.50
C ARG A 118 -31.04 21.27 44.39
N ASP A 119 -31.76 20.16 44.55
CA ASP A 119 -31.84 19.09 43.54
C ASP A 119 -32.50 19.60 42.25
N GLU A 120 -33.54 20.43 42.37
CA GLU A 120 -34.19 21.05 41.21
C GLU A 120 -33.29 22.06 40.50
N LEU A 121 -32.55 22.90 41.24
CA LEU A 121 -31.61 23.86 40.64
C LEU A 121 -30.51 23.13 39.85
N ASP A 122 -29.94 22.06 40.41
CA ASP A 122 -28.94 21.23 39.72
C ASP A 122 -29.53 20.61 38.44
N TYR A 123 -30.74 20.07 38.50
CA TYR A 123 -31.44 19.54 37.32
C TYR A 123 -31.68 20.62 36.25
N GLN A 124 -32.19 21.79 36.64
CA GLN A 124 -32.49 22.90 35.73
C GLN A 124 -31.20 23.43 35.09
N LEU A 125 -30.12 23.63 35.86
CA LEU A 125 -28.86 24.07 35.29
C LEU A 125 -28.27 23.03 34.34
N ARG A 126 -28.35 21.73 34.62
CA ARG A 126 -27.87 20.67 33.71
C ARG A 126 -28.66 20.57 32.40
N THR A 127 -29.97 20.73 32.48
CA THR A 127 -30.86 20.67 31.29
C THR A 127 -30.77 21.93 30.44
N ARG A 128 -30.64 23.10 31.08
CA ARG A 128 -30.48 24.40 30.40
C ARG A 128 -29.06 24.64 29.86
N SER A 129 -28.04 23.96 30.41
CA SER A 129 -26.63 24.24 30.10
C SER A 129 -26.09 23.65 28.79
N GLN A 130 -26.86 22.87 28.02
CA GLN A 130 -26.44 22.47 26.67
C GLN A 130 -26.24 23.73 25.79
N GLY A 131 -24.98 24.19 25.69
CA GLY A 131 -24.58 25.41 24.96
C GLY A 131 -24.31 26.65 25.82
N ALA A 132 -24.63 26.66 27.12
CA ALA A 132 -24.41 27.80 28.02
C ALA A 132 -23.26 27.59 29.04
N GLU A 133 -22.45 26.53 28.84
CA GLU A 133 -21.41 26.11 29.78
C GLU A 133 -20.35 27.20 30.04
N VAL A 134 -19.97 27.95 28.99
CA VAL A 134 -19.01 29.07 29.09
C VAL A 134 -19.55 30.15 30.02
N ARG A 135 -20.85 30.50 29.89
CA ARG A 135 -21.49 31.54 30.71
C ARG A 135 -21.61 31.15 32.18
N LEU A 136 -21.82 29.86 32.46
CA LEU A 136 -21.86 29.36 33.83
C LEU A 136 -20.48 29.37 34.49
N VAL A 137 -19.41 29.08 33.74
CA VAL A 137 -18.02 29.20 34.22
C VAL A 137 -17.69 30.66 34.52
N GLU A 138 -18.06 31.59 33.63
CA GLU A 138 -17.91 33.04 33.86
C GLU A 138 -18.63 33.48 35.14
N LEU A 139 -19.91 33.11 35.30
CA LEU A 139 -20.70 33.45 36.47
C LEU A 139 -20.14 32.90 37.79
N TYR A 140 -19.59 31.68 37.76
CA TYR A 140 -18.88 31.14 38.91
C TYR A 140 -17.62 31.95 39.24
N CYS A 141 -16.82 32.32 38.24
CA CYS A 141 -15.59 33.09 38.47
C CYS A 141 -15.87 34.54 38.90
N GLU A 142 -16.92 35.17 38.38
CA GLU A 142 -17.24 36.57 38.64
C GLU A 142 -18.04 36.79 39.93
N ASN A 143 -19.04 35.92 40.19
CA ASN A 143 -20.11 36.21 41.15
C ASN A 143 -20.35 35.10 42.19
N ALA A 144 -19.56 34.01 42.22
CA ALA A 144 -19.80 32.89 43.15
C ALA A 144 -19.97 33.36 44.61
N GLU A 145 -19.10 34.24 45.09
CA GLU A 145 -19.13 34.76 46.48
C GLU A 145 -20.41 35.54 46.83
N THR A 146 -21.19 35.96 45.83
CA THR A 146 -22.46 36.69 46.04
C THR A 146 -23.66 35.76 46.25
N TYR A 147 -23.48 34.46 46.02
CA TYR A 147 -24.52 33.44 46.19
C TYR A 147 -24.33 32.65 47.49
N CYS A 148 -25.37 31.97 47.98
CA CYS A 148 -25.32 31.09 49.13
C CYS A 148 -24.58 29.78 48.80
N ASP A 149 -24.12 29.07 49.84
CA ASP A 149 -23.27 27.87 49.71
C ASP A 149 -23.84 26.81 48.77
N SER A 150 -25.16 26.62 48.77
CA SER A 150 -25.82 25.63 47.89
C SER A 150 -25.68 25.96 46.42
N VAL A 151 -25.82 27.24 46.05
CA VAL A 151 -25.67 27.70 44.67
C VAL A 151 -24.20 27.67 44.27
N GLN A 152 -23.30 28.12 45.16
CA GLN A 152 -21.85 28.07 44.93
C GLN A 152 -21.35 26.65 44.64
N GLU A 153 -21.81 25.67 45.41
CA GLU A 153 -21.41 24.27 45.25
C GLU A 153 -21.87 23.69 43.89
N ILE A 154 -23.11 23.98 43.47
CA ILE A 154 -23.65 23.53 42.19
C ILE A 154 -22.89 24.19 41.03
N LEU A 155 -22.70 25.51 41.09
CA LEU A 155 -21.94 26.24 40.06
C LEU A 155 -20.50 25.76 39.96
N SER A 156 -19.83 25.50 41.09
CA SER A 156 -18.47 24.96 41.11
C SER A 156 -18.37 23.62 40.39
N LYS A 157 -19.32 22.70 40.65
CA LYS A 157 -19.37 21.38 40.01
C LYS A 157 -19.59 21.46 38.50
N LEU A 158 -20.48 22.35 38.07
CA LEU A 158 -20.77 22.56 36.65
C LEU A 158 -19.61 23.25 35.93
N ALA A 159 -19.04 24.29 36.53
CA ALA A 159 -17.89 24.99 35.98
C ALA A 159 -16.69 24.04 35.82
N PHE A 160 -16.40 23.23 36.85
CA PHE A 160 -15.38 22.20 36.79
C PHE A 160 -15.60 21.23 35.62
N SER A 161 -16.82 20.67 35.49
CA SER A 161 -17.16 19.72 34.42
C SER A 161 -17.11 20.34 33.02
N ALA A 162 -17.39 21.65 32.89
CA ALA A 162 -17.26 22.37 31.63
C ALA A 162 -15.78 22.54 31.23
N VAL A 163 -14.91 22.91 32.18
CA VAL A 163 -13.47 23.04 31.92
C VAL A 163 -12.85 21.67 31.59
N GLU A 164 -13.24 20.61 32.29
CA GLU A 164 -12.77 19.23 32.05
C GLU A 164 -13.10 18.74 30.62
N ARG A 165 -14.22 19.18 30.05
CA ARG A 165 -14.63 18.84 28.67
C ARG A 165 -13.96 19.70 27.59
N GLY A 166 -13.06 20.61 27.98
CA GLY A 166 -12.29 21.45 27.06
C GLY A 166 -13.08 22.66 26.52
N SER A 167 -14.13 23.10 27.21
CA SER A 167 -14.86 24.32 26.85
C SER A 167 -13.92 25.54 26.89
N SER A 168 -13.83 26.29 25.78
CA SER A 168 -13.00 27.49 25.72
C SER A 168 -13.58 28.58 26.62
N ILE A 169 -12.77 29.04 27.59
CA ILE A 169 -13.19 30.09 28.52
C ILE A 169 -12.58 31.40 28.03
N TYR A 170 -13.43 32.29 27.54
CA TYR A 170 -13.01 33.63 27.14
C TYR A 170 -13.15 34.57 28.33
N VAL A 171 -12.07 34.79 29.07
CA VAL A 171 -12.02 35.90 30.03
C VAL A 171 -11.79 37.18 29.22
N SER A 172 -12.87 37.80 28.74
CA SER A 172 -12.76 39.03 27.95
C SER A 172 -12.44 40.24 28.85
N GLY A 173 -11.37 40.97 28.49
CA GLY A 173 -11.30 42.42 28.72
C GLY A 173 -10.68 42.93 30.03
N SER A 174 -9.92 44.01 29.89
CA SER A 174 -9.20 44.78 30.91
C SER A 174 -10.10 45.22 32.07
N GLY A 175 -10.03 44.50 33.18
CA GLY A 175 -10.80 44.81 34.40
C GLY A 175 -11.02 43.62 35.33
N ILE A 176 -10.27 42.53 35.15
CA ILE A 176 -10.45 41.33 35.96
C ILE A 176 -10.17 41.67 37.42
N ARG A 177 -11.20 41.56 38.27
CA ARG A 177 -11.05 41.68 39.72
C ARG A 177 -10.14 40.54 40.20
N GLY A 178 -9.25 40.80 41.15
CA GLY A 178 -8.32 39.78 41.67
C GLY A 178 -9.01 38.52 42.20
N SER A 179 -10.25 38.64 42.68
CA SER A 179 -11.10 37.52 43.11
C SER A 179 -11.46 36.57 41.95
N THR A 180 -11.75 37.10 40.76
CA THR A 180 -12.09 36.31 39.56
C THR A 180 -10.90 35.50 39.06
N LEU A 181 -9.70 36.10 39.06
CA LEU A 181 -8.44 35.39 38.76
C LEU A 181 -8.17 34.26 39.76
N MET A 182 -8.43 34.49 41.05
CA MET A 182 -8.24 33.49 42.09
C MET A 182 -9.21 32.30 41.93
N MET A 183 -10.47 32.56 41.59
CA MET A 183 -11.46 31.50 41.34
C MET A 183 -11.17 30.71 40.06
N PHE A 184 -10.71 31.38 39.02
CA PHE A 184 -10.24 30.73 37.80
C PHE A 184 -9.00 29.87 38.06
N GLY A 185 -8.03 30.39 38.83
CA GLY A 185 -6.85 29.64 39.25
C GLY A 185 -7.20 28.38 40.06
N LYS A 186 -8.21 28.45 40.94
CA LYS A 186 -8.74 27.27 41.66
C LYS A 186 -9.35 26.24 40.70
N LEU A 187 -10.15 26.67 39.72
CA LEU A 187 -10.72 25.76 38.72
C LEU A 187 -9.63 25.04 37.92
N LEU A 188 -8.63 25.78 37.45
CA LEU A 188 -7.49 25.19 36.75
C LEU A 188 -6.72 24.21 37.64
N SER A 189 -6.44 24.57 38.90
CA SER A 189 -5.76 23.67 39.85
C SER A 189 -6.50 22.35 39.98
N LEU A 190 -7.82 22.38 40.16
CA LEU A 190 -8.64 21.19 40.27
C LEU A 190 -8.59 20.33 38.99
N VAL A 191 -8.60 20.97 37.81
CA VAL A 191 -8.57 20.25 36.52
C VAL A 191 -7.21 19.61 36.30
N PHE A 192 -6.13 20.33 36.62
CA PHE A 192 -4.78 19.77 36.60
C PHE A 192 -4.63 18.63 37.60
N GLU A 193 -5.09 18.79 38.85
CA GLU A 193 -5.05 17.74 39.88
C GLU A 193 -5.79 16.48 39.44
N ARG A 194 -7.02 16.61 38.92
CA ARG A 194 -7.81 15.45 38.48
C ARG A 194 -7.24 14.75 37.24
N ASN A 195 -6.78 15.51 36.25
CA ASN A 195 -6.19 14.93 35.04
C ASN A 195 -4.77 14.39 35.29
N HIS A 196 -4.13 14.83 36.37
CA HIS A 196 -2.84 14.29 36.83
C HIS A 196 -3.02 13.04 37.72
N GLU A 197 -4.14 12.92 38.45
CA GLU A 197 -4.44 11.79 39.35
C GLU A 197 -5.17 10.60 38.69
N GLU A 198 -4.64 10.08 37.57
CA GLU A 198 -4.55 8.62 37.44
C GLU A 198 -3.23 8.06 38.01
N TYR A 199 -2.27 8.90 38.45
CA TYR A 199 -0.97 8.40 38.98
C TYR A 199 -0.32 9.06 40.22
N SER A 200 -0.88 10.03 40.95
CA SER A 200 -0.25 10.42 42.25
C SER A 200 -1.15 11.13 43.26
N LYS A 201 -1.46 10.47 44.39
CA LYS A 201 -2.27 11.04 45.49
C LYS A 201 -1.60 12.24 46.18
N SER A 202 -2.41 13.29 46.36
CA SER A 202 -2.25 14.51 47.15
C SER A 202 -1.47 15.62 46.47
N LEU A 203 -1.97 16.88 46.54
CA LEU A 203 -1.25 18.11 46.90
C LEU A 203 -1.95 19.37 46.35
N SER A 204 -2.31 20.31 47.22
CA SER A 204 -2.79 21.65 46.82
C SER A 204 -1.66 22.64 46.46
N SER A 205 -0.39 22.22 46.59
CA SER A 205 0.79 22.94 46.05
C SER A 205 1.24 22.39 44.68
N ALA A 206 0.68 21.26 44.22
CA ALA A 206 1.18 20.54 43.06
C ALA A 206 0.83 21.19 41.72
N SER A 207 -0.25 21.95 41.56
CA SER A 207 -0.60 22.52 40.24
C SER A 207 0.46 23.51 39.71
N SER A 208 1.06 24.30 40.59
CA SER A 208 2.18 25.18 40.24
C SER A 208 3.46 24.39 39.94
N ASP A 209 3.73 23.33 40.70
CA ASP A 209 4.88 22.44 40.46
C ASP A 209 4.71 21.66 39.16
N LEU A 210 3.48 21.24 38.83
CA LEU A 210 3.12 20.56 37.58
C LEU A 210 3.28 21.47 36.37
N MET A 211 2.81 22.72 36.47
CA MET A 211 3.05 23.72 35.41
C MET A 211 4.53 24.01 35.25
N SER A 212 5.29 24.08 36.35
CA SER A 212 6.74 24.27 36.31
C SER A 212 7.46 23.08 35.66
N ASN A 213 7.05 21.85 35.98
CA ASN A 213 7.57 20.62 35.37
C ASN A 213 7.22 20.53 33.87
N LEU A 214 5.98 20.88 33.50
CA LEU A 214 5.55 20.95 32.10
C LEU A 214 6.39 21.96 31.31
N LEU A 215 6.59 23.15 31.88
CA LEU A 215 7.43 24.18 31.27
C LEU A 215 8.87 23.68 31.10
N GLU A 216 9.44 23.02 32.10
CA GLU A 216 10.80 22.47 32.02
C GLU A 216 10.90 21.36 30.95
N LEU A 217 9.92 20.47 30.87
CA LEU A 217 9.83 19.46 29.81
C LEU A 217 9.71 20.09 28.42
N LEU A 218 8.90 21.14 28.27
CA LEU A 218 8.77 21.89 27.02
C LEU A 218 10.08 22.59 26.64
N LYS A 219 10.83 23.13 27.60
CA LYS A 219 12.16 23.72 27.36
C LYS A 219 13.13 22.67 26.85
N GLN A 220 13.24 21.53 27.54
CA GLN A 220 14.10 20.42 27.11
C GLN A 220 13.73 19.89 25.73
N MET A 221 12.43 19.72 25.47
CA MET A 221 11.90 19.31 24.17
C MET A 221 12.23 20.34 23.09
N SER A 222 12.09 21.64 23.37
CA SER A 222 12.41 22.70 22.40
C SER A 222 13.87 22.69 22.00
N GLU A 223 14.79 22.53 22.95
CA GLU A 223 16.22 22.39 22.66
C GLU A 223 16.51 21.12 21.86
N ALA A 224 15.92 20.00 22.27
CA ALA A 224 16.14 18.72 21.61
C ALA A 224 15.64 18.74 20.17
N LEU A 225 14.48 19.35 19.91
CA LEU A 225 13.94 19.50 18.57
C LEU A 225 14.79 20.45 17.71
N GLY A 226 15.25 21.56 18.28
CA GLY A 226 16.13 22.52 17.62
C GLY A 226 17.47 21.90 17.21
N LYS A 227 18.12 21.17 18.13
CA LYS A 227 19.41 20.49 17.94
C LYS A 227 19.30 19.16 17.19
N GLY A 228 18.08 18.65 16.98
CA GLY A 228 17.84 17.32 16.40
C GLY A 228 18.18 16.15 17.32
N THR A 229 18.40 16.40 18.62
CA THR A 229 18.67 15.36 19.63
C THR A 229 17.39 14.76 20.22
N ILE A 230 16.22 15.14 19.71
CA ILE A 230 14.93 14.60 20.14
C ILE A 230 14.83 13.08 19.90
N LEU A 231 14.20 12.36 20.82
CA LEU A 231 13.89 10.94 20.63
C LEU A 231 12.83 10.76 19.54
N VAL A 232 12.97 9.72 18.72
CA VAL A 232 12.03 9.48 17.62
C VAL A 232 10.59 9.24 18.11
N GLN A 233 10.39 8.63 19.29
CA GLN A 233 9.05 8.47 19.85
C GLN A 233 8.38 9.82 20.16
N ASP A 234 9.13 10.75 20.75
CA ASP A 234 8.63 12.07 21.13
C ASP A 234 8.34 12.89 19.86
N LEU A 235 9.25 12.85 18.89
CA LEU A 235 9.07 13.51 17.60
C LEU A 235 7.80 13.01 16.89
N ARG A 236 7.53 11.69 16.88
CA ARG A 236 6.31 11.13 16.28
C ARG A 236 5.04 11.63 16.98
N GLN A 237 5.05 11.72 18.31
CA GLN A 237 3.92 12.25 19.07
C GLN A 237 3.68 13.73 18.75
N ILE A 238 4.75 14.52 18.68
CA ILE A 238 4.68 15.94 18.32
C ILE A 238 4.14 16.11 16.91
N ILE A 239 4.65 15.37 15.92
CA ILE A 239 4.17 15.42 14.53
C ILE A 239 2.69 15.04 14.47
N ALA A 240 2.27 13.97 15.16
CA ALA A 240 0.88 13.54 15.22
C ALA A 240 -0.07 14.58 15.82
N LYS A 241 0.45 15.51 16.64
CA LYS A 241 -0.29 16.59 17.30
C LYS A 241 0.29 17.98 16.98
N ALA A 242 0.84 18.16 15.77
CA ALA A 242 1.60 19.35 15.40
C ALA A 242 0.81 20.67 15.60
N GLY A 243 -0.50 20.64 15.35
CA GLY A 243 -1.39 21.79 15.60
C GLY A 243 -1.44 22.20 17.07
N HIS A 244 -1.58 21.26 18.00
CA HIS A 244 -1.57 21.53 19.44
C HIS A 244 -0.19 21.97 19.91
N PHE A 245 0.86 21.31 19.43
CA PHE A 245 2.24 21.70 19.73
C PHE A 245 2.50 23.15 19.33
N LYS A 246 2.12 23.54 18.11
CA LYS A 246 2.20 24.93 17.63
C LYS A 246 1.47 25.90 18.56
N SER A 247 0.22 25.61 18.93
CA SER A 247 -0.54 26.49 19.84
C SER A 247 0.15 26.65 21.19
N ILE A 248 0.71 25.58 21.76
CA ILE A 248 1.42 25.62 23.05
C ILE A 248 2.70 26.46 22.95
N VAL A 249 3.58 26.18 21.98
CA VAL A 249 4.89 26.86 21.90
C VAL A 249 4.77 28.33 21.54
N MET A 250 3.69 28.76 20.88
CA MET A 250 3.44 30.17 20.57
C MET A 250 3.00 30.99 21.79
N GLU A 251 2.41 30.34 22.80
CA GLU A 251 1.96 31.01 24.04
C GLU A 251 3.09 31.08 25.11
N VAL A 252 4.04 30.14 25.09
CA VAL A 252 5.15 30.09 26.06
C VAL A 252 6.29 31.01 25.63
N LYS A 253 6.52 32.10 26.38
CA LYS A 253 7.52 33.14 26.04
C LYS A 253 8.98 32.76 26.34
N ASP A 254 9.21 31.93 27.36
CA ASP A 254 10.55 31.65 27.89
C ASP A 254 11.13 30.31 27.37
N LEU A 255 10.91 30.01 26.09
CA LEU A 255 11.50 28.84 25.45
C LEU A 255 12.95 29.12 24.99
N PRO A 256 13.89 28.17 25.19
CA PRO A 256 15.27 28.26 24.71
C PRO A 256 15.42 28.48 23.21
N VAL A 257 14.46 27.98 22.43
CA VAL A 257 14.44 28.08 20.97
C VAL A 257 13.17 28.82 20.54
N ASN A 258 13.30 29.71 19.56
CA ASN A 258 12.20 30.53 19.07
C ASN A 258 11.03 29.65 18.57
N ALA A 259 9.80 29.96 18.98
CA ALA A 259 8.60 29.19 18.62
C ALA A 259 8.39 29.05 17.11
N ASN A 260 8.60 30.11 16.33
CA ASN A 260 8.47 30.05 14.87
C ASN A 260 9.53 29.14 14.25
N TYR A 261 10.75 29.16 14.80
CA TYR A 261 11.82 28.24 14.39
C TYR A 261 11.43 26.78 14.66
N LEU A 262 10.92 26.46 15.86
CA LEU A 262 10.47 25.11 16.21
C LEU A 262 9.35 24.59 15.29
N VAL A 263 8.39 25.46 14.96
CA VAL A 263 7.29 25.09 14.05
C VAL A 263 7.83 24.85 12.64
N ALA A 264 8.81 25.64 12.20
CA ALA A 264 9.44 25.49 10.89
C ALA A 264 10.38 24.27 10.81
N THR A 265 11.00 23.83 11.92
CA THR A 265 11.89 22.65 11.91
C THR A 265 11.11 21.34 11.81
N LEU A 266 9.86 21.28 12.28
CA LEU A 266 9.07 20.04 12.31
C LEU A 266 8.99 19.31 10.95
N PRO A 267 8.66 19.97 9.82
CA PRO A 267 8.68 19.33 8.51
C PRO A 267 10.06 18.78 8.10
N LEU A 268 11.15 19.44 8.51
CA LEU A 268 12.51 18.96 8.23
C LEU A 268 12.81 17.68 9.02
N ARG A 269 12.44 17.65 10.29
CA ARG A 269 12.60 16.48 11.18
C ARG A 269 11.77 15.29 10.70
N ASP A 270 10.58 15.55 10.17
CA ASP A 270 9.73 14.52 9.55
C ASP A 270 10.35 13.97 8.25
N LYS A 271 10.86 14.84 7.37
CA LYS A 271 11.61 14.42 6.17
C LYS A 271 12.82 13.55 6.52
N GLU A 272 13.60 13.96 7.53
CA GLU A 272 14.76 13.24 8.04
C GLU A 272 14.43 11.84 8.56
N LEU A 273 13.39 11.73 9.39
CA LEU A 273 12.91 10.44 9.90
C LEU A 273 12.42 9.55 8.75
N THR A 274 11.66 10.11 7.81
CA THR A 274 11.14 9.39 6.64
C THR A 274 12.27 8.89 5.73
N ALA A 275 13.30 9.71 5.52
CA ALA A 275 14.48 9.33 4.74
C ALA A 275 15.19 8.14 5.40
N TYR A 276 15.44 8.20 6.71
CA TYR A 276 16.02 7.08 7.45
C TYR A 276 15.19 5.79 7.30
N GLN A 277 13.86 5.86 7.46
CA GLN A 277 13.00 4.69 7.35
C GLN A 277 13.01 4.06 5.95
N THR A 278 13.07 4.90 4.91
CA THR A 278 13.22 4.45 3.52
C THR A 278 14.57 3.78 3.31
N THR A 279 15.65 4.42 3.76
CA THR A 279 17.02 3.88 3.66
C THR A 279 17.19 2.58 4.44
N LEU A 280 16.56 2.44 5.61
CA LEU A 280 16.60 1.21 6.41
C LEU A 280 16.12 0.00 5.61
N LYS A 281 14.99 0.11 4.90
CA LYS A 281 14.44 -0.97 4.07
C LYS A 281 15.39 -1.31 2.92
N ILE A 282 15.89 -0.28 2.23
CA ILE A 282 16.84 -0.44 1.12
C ILE A 282 18.12 -1.15 1.58
N VAL A 283 18.67 -0.77 2.73
CA VAL A 283 19.88 -1.38 3.28
C VAL A 283 19.60 -2.81 3.76
N GLN A 284 18.43 -3.10 4.33
CA GLN A 284 18.02 -4.46 4.70
C GLN A 284 17.95 -5.39 3.48
N ASP A 285 17.32 -4.95 2.39
CA ASP A 285 17.22 -5.72 1.15
C ASP A 285 18.61 -5.95 0.52
N PHE A 286 19.47 -4.95 0.57
CA PHE A 286 20.84 -5.06 0.08
C PHE A 286 21.69 -6.01 0.91
N VAL A 287 21.58 -5.97 2.24
CA VAL A 287 22.21 -6.93 3.14
C VAL A 287 21.76 -8.34 2.78
N TYR A 288 20.46 -8.57 2.60
CA TYR A 288 19.95 -9.87 2.16
C TYR A 288 20.58 -10.33 0.84
N MET A 289 20.68 -9.44 -0.15
CA MET A 289 21.32 -9.75 -1.44
C MET A 289 22.81 -10.07 -1.31
N CYS A 290 23.53 -9.40 -0.42
CA CYS A 290 24.94 -9.68 -0.12
C CYS A 290 25.14 -11.03 0.56
N THR A 291 24.22 -11.48 1.42
CA THR A 291 24.35 -12.79 2.08
C THR A 291 24.37 -13.97 1.09
N ARG A 292 23.73 -13.82 -0.09
CA ARG A 292 23.71 -14.83 -1.16
C ARG A 292 25.10 -15.14 -1.76
N ILE A 293 26.04 -14.21 -1.61
CA ILE A 293 27.39 -14.27 -2.20
C ILE A 293 28.49 -14.31 -1.14
N GLN A 294 28.16 -14.73 0.09
CA GLN A 294 29.10 -14.72 1.21
C GLN A 294 29.67 -13.32 1.48
N GLY A 295 28.84 -12.28 1.34
CA GLY A 295 29.20 -10.92 1.76
C GLY A 295 29.34 -10.82 3.28
N ASN A 296 30.34 -10.08 3.75
CA ASN A 296 30.54 -9.75 5.15
C ASN A 296 29.62 -8.60 5.54
N THR A 297 28.38 -8.92 5.90
CA THR A 297 27.32 -7.97 6.27
C THR A 297 27.26 -7.67 7.77
N ARG A 298 28.16 -8.24 8.58
CA ARG A 298 28.05 -8.23 10.04
C ARG A 298 27.95 -6.83 10.64
N GLU A 299 28.75 -5.88 10.15
CA GLU A 299 28.70 -4.50 10.68
C GLU A 299 27.36 -3.81 10.34
N LEU A 300 26.88 -3.97 9.10
CA LEU A 300 25.59 -3.43 8.68
C LEU A 300 24.43 -4.05 9.46
N GLU A 301 24.45 -5.37 9.68
CA GLU A 301 23.46 -6.07 10.49
C GLU A 301 23.42 -5.57 11.94
N LEU A 302 24.59 -5.29 12.55
CA LEU A 302 24.66 -4.72 13.89
C LEU A 302 24.05 -3.31 13.93
N ARG A 303 24.30 -2.48 12.91
CA ARG A 303 23.70 -1.14 12.79
C ARG A 303 22.19 -1.20 12.56
N ILE A 304 21.72 -2.11 11.69
CA ILE A 304 20.28 -2.37 11.49
C ILE A 304 19.64 -2.75 12.82
N LYS A 305 20.19 -3.73 13.55
CA LYS A 305 19.66 -4.17 14.84
C LYS A 305 19.64 -3.04 15.89
N ARG A 306 20.69 -2.21 15.91
CA ARG A 306 20.78 -1.06 16.82
C ARG A 306 19.63 -0.07 16.60
N PHE A 307 19.19 0.09 15.36
CA PHE A 307 18.20 1.10 14.97
C PHE A 307 16.88 0.49 14.44
N GLU A 308 16.63 -0.78 14.74
CA GLU A 308 15.38 -1.47 14.41
C GLU A 308 14.23 -0.98 15.32
N LYS A 309 14.54 -0.79 16.60
CA LYS A 309 13.68 -0.18 17.60
C LYS A 309 14.06 1.27 17.78
N LEU A 310 13.14 2.17 17.44
CA LEU A 310 13.42 3.61 17.36
C LEU A 310 12.95 4.37 18.59
N GLU A 311 12.25 3.72 19.55
CA GLU A 311 11.59 4.42 20.66
C GLU A 311 12.55 5.37 21.40
N ASP A 312 13.71 4.85 21.80
CA ASP A 312 14.71 5.58 22.58
C ASP A 312 15.91 6.08 21.75
N VAL A 313 15.74 6.17 20.42
CA VAL A 313 16.81 6.62 19.52
C VAL A 313 16.67 8.10 19.24
N SER A 314 17.77 8.84 19.41
CA SER A 314 17.86 10.25 19.06
C SER A 314 18.00 10.44 17.54
N LEU A 315 17.26 11.39 16.97
CA LEU A 315 17.21 11.58 15.50
C LEU A 315 18.58 11.90 14.88
N ASN A 316 19.43 12.65 15.57
CA ASN A 316 20.78 13.00 15.11
C ASN A 316 21.73 11.81 14.96
N LEU A 317 21.39 10.64 15.54
CA LEU A 317 22.15 9.40 15.33
C LEU A 317 21.77 8.71 14.01
N LEU A 318 20.63 9.08 13.42
CA LEU A 318 20.08 8.45 12.22
C LEU A 318 20.50 9.16 10.94
N CYS A 319 20.56 10.49 10.98
CA CYS A 319 20.84 11.34 9.82
C CYS A 319 21.52 12.64 10.23
N GLN A 320 22.09 13.33 9.23
CA GLN A 320 22.59 14.69 9.41
C GLN A 320 21.41 15.64 9.58
N ILE A 321 21.44 16.38 10.69
CA ILE A 321 20.39 17.31 11.09
C ILE A 321 20.56 18.62 10.33
N ALA A 322 19.54 19.02 9.58
CA ALA A 322 19.50 20.34 8.96
C ALA A 322 19.34 21.45 10.01
N MET A 323 20.14 22.50 9.87
CA MET A 323 19.96 23.76 10.57
C MET A 323 19.17 24.71 9.67
N LEU A 324 18.07 25.26 10.18
CA LEU A 324 17.12 26.03 9.38
C LEU A 324 17.76 27.30 8.82
N ASP A 325 18.64 27.93 9.60
CA ASP A 325 19.37 29.14 9.24
C ASP A 325 20.38 28.92 8.09
N GLU A 326 20.83 27.67 7.90
CA GLU A 326 21.78 27.28 6.84
C GLU A 326 21.07 26.73 5.60
N THR A 327 19.77 26.42 5.71
CA THR A 327 18.98 25.77 4.67
C THR A 327 18.25 26.81 3.82
N LYS A 328 18.89 27.28 2.74
CA LYS A 328 18.34 28.31 1.83
C LYS A 328 17.00 27.93 1.19
N HIS A 329 16.81 26.65 0.88
CA HIS A 329 15.58 26.11 0.28
C HIS A 329 15.11 24.86 1.06
N PRO A 330 14.36 25.04 2.16
CA PRO A 330 13.88 23.93 3.00
C PRO A 330 13.02 22.89 2.24
N ASP A 331 12.37 23.32 1.16
CA ASP A 331 11.54 22.45 0.32
C ASP A 331 12.40 21.49 -0.52
N GLU A 332 13.58 21.93 -0.97
CA GLU A 332 14.51 21.16 -1.81
C GLU A 332 15.53 20.35 -1.00
N TYR A 333 15.54 20.50 0.32
CA TYR A 333 16.42 19.75 1.22
C TYR A 333 16.22 18.24 1.10
N GLN A 334 17.33 17.52 0.87
CA GLN A 334 17.39 16.07 0.89
C GLN A 334 18.22 15.60 2.10
N PRO A 335 17.61 14.83 3.04
CA PRO A 335 18.32 14.34 4.20
C PRO A 335 19.45 13.36 3.87
N THR A 336 20.59 13.52 4.55
CA THR A 336 21.71 12.56 4.46
C THR A 336 21.64 11.57 5.61
N VAL A 337 21.39 10.30 5.32
CA VAL A 337 21.29 9.23 6.33
C VAL A 337 22.68 8.73 6.70
N THR A 338 23.03 8.77 7.99
CA THR A 338 24.37 8.44 8.50
C THR A 338 24.39 7.17 9.36
N ALA A 339 23.22 6.66 9.77
CA ALA A 339 23.07 5.51 10.65
C ALA A 339 23.90 4.28 10.24
N PHE A 340 23.99 4.02 8.94
CA PHE A 340 24.61 2.82 8.38
C PHE A 340 26.12 2.94 8.15
N GLY A 341 26.69 4.15 8.25
CA GLY A 341 28.13 4.37 8.02
C GLY A 341 28.56 4.07 6.59
N LEU A 342 27.62 4.15 5.66
CA LEU A 342 27.85 4.06 4.22
C LEU A 342 28.03 5.47 3.68
N ASP A 343 28.91 5.63 2.70
CA ASP A 343 28.99 6.89 1.97
C ASP A 343 27.74 7.10 1.09
N GLU A 344 27.52 8.35 0.72
CA GLU A 344 26.35 8.76 -0.05
C GLU A 344 26.29 8.09 -1.43
N HIS A 345 27.45 7.90 -2.07
CA HIS A 345 27.51 7.27 -3.39
C HIS A 345 27.10 5.79 -3.32
N ILE A 346 27.49 5.05 -2.29
CA ILE A 346 27.02 3.69 -2.03
C ILE A 346 25.52 3.67 -1.81
N LEU A 347 24.99 4.58 -0.97
CA LEU A 347 23.55 4.66 -0.71
C LEU A 347 22.73 4.98 -1.97
N GLN A 348 23.28 5.77 -2.89
CA GLN A 348 22.67 6.03 -4.20
C GLN A 348 22.79 4.85 -5.16
N THR A 349 23.86 4.04 -5.04
CA THR A 349 24.10 2.87 -5.89
C THR A 349 23.19 1.70 -5.53
N ILE A 350 22.97 1.42 -4.24
CA ILE A 350 22.19 0.27 -3.77
C ILE A 350 20.82 0.13 -4.45
N PRO A 351 19.97 1.18 -4.58
CA PRO A 351 18.71 1.10 -5.31
C PRO A 351 18.84 0.56 -6.73
N HIS A 352 19.92 0.90 -7.44
CA HIS A 352 20.18 0.39 -8.79
C HIS A 352 20.51 -1.10 -8.77
N ILE A 353 21.29 -1.55 -7.78
CA ILE A 353 21.58 -2.97 -7.55
C ILE A 353 20.29 -3.75 -7.31
N LEU A 354 19.46 -3.27 -6.39
CA LEU A 354 18.19 -3.91 -6.02
C LEU A 354 17.20 -3.93 -7.20
N LYS A 355 17.14 -2.85 -8.00
CA LYS A 355 16.32 -2.81 -9.21
C LYS A 355 16.74 -3.88 -10.21
N CYS A 356 18.04 -4.07 -10.42
CA CYS A 356 18.55 -5.17 -11.26
C CYS A 356 18.22 -6.55 -10.65
N GLY A 357 18.36 -6.67 -9.33
CA GLY A 357 18.07 -7.88 -8.56
C GLY A 357 16.63 -8.39 -8.58
N GLN A 358 15.68 -7.64 -9.15
CA GLN A 358 14.31 -8.12 -9.36
C GLN A 358 14.20 -9.19 -10.47
N GLY A 359 15.17 -9.25 -11.39
CA GLY A 359 15.21 -10.23 -12.48
C GLY A 359 16.02 -11.48 -12.14
N LEU A 360 15.53 -12.66 -12.54
CA LEU A 360 16.21 -13.93 -12.24
C LEU A 360 17.58 -14.01 -12.91
N LEU A 361 17.71 -13.47 -14.11
CA LEU A 361 18.96 -13.41 -14.86
C LEU A 361 20.05 -12.69 -14.07
N PHE A 362 19.75 -11.48 -13.56
CA PHE A 362 20.73 -10.69 -12.82
C PHE A 362 21.14 -11.39 -11.53
N ILE A 363 20.17 -11.92 -10.77
CA ILE A 363 20.45 -12.67 -9.53
C ILE A 363 21.32 -13.90 -9.80
N THR A 364 21.09 -14.61 -10.90
CA THR A 364 21.90 -15.78 -11.28
C THR A 364 23.33 -15.38 -11.60
N LEU A 365 23.53 -14.25 -12.31
CA LEU A 365 24.85 -13.72 -12.62
C LEU A 365 25.57 -13.22 -11.36
N TRP A 366 24.84 -12.50 -10.50
CA TRP A 366 25.30 -12.01 -9.19
C TRP A 366 25.79 -13.16 -8.31
N ASP A 367 24.94 -14.18 -8.11
CA ASP A 367 25.26 -15.35 -7.29
C ASP A 367 26.48 -16.08 -7.83
N LYS A 368 26.54 -16.30 -9.15
CA LYS A 368 27.67 -16.97 -9.79
C LYS A 368 28.97 -16.20 -9.56
N ARG A 369 28.99 -14.91 -9.92
CA ARG A 369 30.19 -14.06 -9.83
C ARG A 369 30.67 -13.93 -8.39
N GLY A 370 29.75 -13.62 -7.48
CA GLY A 370 30.08 -13.43 -6.07
C GLY A 370 30.57 -14.70 -5.38
N ASN A 371 29.90 -15.85 -5.60
CA ASN A 371 30.34 -17.12 -5.02
C ASN A 371 31.66 -17.63 -5.63
N GLU A 372 31.89 -17.42 -6.93
CA GLU A 372 33.20 -17.72 -7.55
C GLU A 372 34.32 -16.88 -6.94
N LEU A 373 34.08 -15.58 -6.71
CA LEU A 373 35.04 -14.67 -6.09
C LEU A 373 35.33 -15.04 -4.63
N ALA A 374 34.28 -15.28 -3.83
CA ALA A 374 34.42 -15.72 -2.44
C ALA A 374 35.21 -17.02 -2.33
N LYS A 375 34.95 -17.98 -3.22
CA LYS A 375 35.70 -19.25 -3.31
C LYS A 375 37.15 -19.04 -3.72
N GLN A 376 37.43 -18.14 -4.66
CA GLN A 376 38.78 -17.80 -5.11
C GLN A 376 39.59 -17.17 -3.96
N LYS A 377 38.99 -16.22 -3.24
CA LYS A 377 39.63 -15.51 -2.13
C LYS A 377 39.64 -16.29 -0.81
N LYS A 378 38.81 -17.34 -0.70
CA LYS A 378 38.62 -18.18 0.50
C LYS A 378 38.26 -17.36 1.74
N LYS A 379 37.46 -16.30 1.57
CA LYS A 379 36.96 -15.43 2.63
C LYS A 379 35.58 -14.88 2.28
N TYR A 380 34.91 -14.31 3.28
CA TYR A 380 33.75 -13.44 3.04
C TYR A 380 34.20 -12.16 2.34
N LEU A 381 33.37 -11.67 1.42
CA LEU A 381 33.65 -10.47 0.62
C LEU A 381 33.29 -9.23 1.43
N ASP A 382 34.20 -8.26 1.52
CA ASP A 382 33.87 -6.97 2.12
C ASP A 382 33.02 -6.11 1.14
N LEU A 383 32.51 -4.97 1.63
CA LEU A 383 31.60 -4.14 0.85
C LEU A 383 32.26 -3.56 -0.41
N ASP A 384 33.53 -3.17 -0.32
CA ASP A 384 34.29 -2.63 -1.44
C ASP A 384 34.48 -3.69 -2.53
N GLU A 385 34.83 -4.92 -2.14
CA GLU A 385 34.93 -6.07 -3.04
C GLU A 385 33.58 -6.41 -3.70
N ILE A 386 32.47 -6.32 -2.95
CA ILE A 386 31.13 -6.53 -3.50
C ILE A 386 30.81 -5.47 -4.55
N LEU A 387 31.13 -4.20 -4.31
CA LEU A 387 30.80 -3.12 -5.24
C LEU A 387 31.70 -3.13 -6.48
N THR A 388 33.01 -3.31 -6.31
CA THR A 388 34.00 -3.17 -7.39
C THR A 388 34.24 -4.47 -8.17
N GLU A 389 34.18 -5.64 -7.52
CA GLU A 389 34.54 -6.92 -8.15
C GLU A 389 33.33 -7.83 -8.45
N VAL A 390 32.19 -7.57 -7.79
CA VAL A 390 30.92 -8.28 -8.06
C VAL A 390 29.94 -7.40 -8.82
N TRP A 391 29.49 -6.27 -8.25
CA TRP A 391 28.47 -5.40 -8.84
C TRP A 391 28.89 -4.84 -10.19
N GLU A 392 29.99 -4.09 -10.27
CA GLU A 392 30.40 -3.43 -11.52
C GLU A 392 30.60 -4.42 -12.69
N PRO A 393 31.33 -5.56 -12.55
CA PRO A 393 31.49 -6.50 -13.65
C PRO A 393 30.19 -7.22 -13.99
N THR A 394 29.35 -7.53 -12.99
CA THR A 394 28.05 -8.19 -13.22
C THR A 394 27.11 -7.27 -13.97
N TYR A 395 27.02 -6.00 -13.57
CA TYR A 395 26.20 -5.00 -14.23
C TYR A 395 26.67 -4.74 -15.67
N ARG A 396 27.97 -4.55 -15.89
CA ARG A 396 28.52 -4.36 -17.24
C ARG A 396 28.21 -5.54 -18.17
N PHE A 397 28.38 -6.76 -17.68
CA PHE A 397 28.05 -7.96 -18.47
C PHE A 397 26.55 -8.07 -18.72
N TRP A 398 25.73 -7.82 -17.70
CA TRP A 398 24.28 -7.87 -17.80
C TRP A 398 23.73 -6.81 -18.76
N ASP A 399 24.24 -5.58 -18.72
CA ASP A 399 23.84 -4.47 -19.57
C ASP A 399 24.22 -4.71 -21.04
N ASP A 400 25.44 -5.21 -21.30
CA ASP A 400 25.84 -5.65 -22.64
C ASP A 400 24.93 -6.77 -23.17
N LEU A 401 24.66 -7.79 -22.35
CA LEU A 401 23.79 -8.89 -22.73
C LEU A 401 22.35 -8.40 -23.02
N CYS A 402 21.81 -7.51 -22.19
CA CYS A 402 20.51 -6.88 -22.43
C CYS A 402 20.50 -6.05 -23.72
N THR A 403 21.56 -5.30 -23.99
CA THR A 403 21.69 -4.49 -25.20
C THR A 403 21.75 -5.36 -26.46
N ARG A 404 22.58 -6.42 -26.46
CA ARG A 404 22.66 -7.38 -27.57
C ARG A 404 21.36 -8.14 -27.76
N LEU A 405 20.66 -8.48 -26.67
CA LEU A 405 19.33 -9.08 -26.74
C LEU A 405 18.33 -8.11 -27.36
N LYS A 406 18.26 -6.86 -26.88
CA LYS A 406 17.37 -5.81 -27.41
C LYS A 406 17.61 -5.54 -28.90
N ASN A 407 18.85 -5.57 -29.36
CA ASN A 407 19.20 -5.33 -30.77
C ASN A 407 19.16 -6.61 -31.64
N GLY A 408 19.05 -7.79 -31.03
CA GLY A 408 18.96 -9.08 -31.72
C GLY A 408 20.32 -9.61 -32.18
N ASP A 409 21.40 -9.02 -31.67
CA ASP A 409 22.77 -9.47 -31.89
C ASP A 409 23.19 -10.61 -30.95
N LEU A 410 22.37 -10.92 -29.94
CA LEU A 410 22.55 -12.10 -29.11
C LEU A 410 22.41 -13.36 -29.97
N ARG A 411 23.23 -14.37 -29.70
CA ARG A 411 23.18 -15.65 -30.42
C ARG A 411 22.20 -16.62 -29.77
N PHE A 412 21.62 -17.54 -30.53
CA PHE A 412 20.65 -18.52 -30.01
C PHE A 412 21.25 -19.44 -28.95
N SER A 413 22.50 -19.91 -29.09
CA SER A 413 23.10 -20.77 -28.06
C SER A 413 23.34 -20.01 -26.75
N GLU A 414 23.69 -18.73 -26.85
CA GLU A 414 23.87 -17.85 -25.70
C GLU A 414 22.53 -17.54 -25.04
N PHE A 415 21.49 -17.28 -25.84
CA PHE A 415 20.13 -17.13 -25.34
C PHE A 415 19.66 -18.38 -24.61
N GLU A 416 19.82 -19.57 -25.20
CA GLU A 416 19.46 -20.82 -24.56
C GLU A 416 20.25 -21.05 -23.26
N LYS A 417 21.52 -20.65 -23.20
CA LYS A 417 22.32 -20.77 -21.97
C LYS A 417 21.74 -19.96 -20.80
N PHE A 418 21.21 -18.78 -21.06
CA PHE A 418 20.72 -17.87 -20.01
C PHE A 418 19.20 -17.96 -19.75
N PHE A 419 18.42 -18.38 -20.75
CA PHE A 419 16.95 -18.42 -20.71
C PHE A 419 16.38 -19.85 -20.88
N ARG A 420 17.20 -20.86 -20.55
CA ARG A 420 16.85 -22.29 -20.70
C ARG A 420 15.54 -22.63 -19.98
N THR A 421 14.76 -23.53 -20.57
CA THR A 421 13.66 -24.29 -19.93
C THR A 421 12.44 -23.50 -19.46
N THR A 422 12.20 -22.35 -20.04
CA THR A 422 11.05 -21.52 -19.68
C THR A 422 9.97 -21.61 -20.76
N ASP A 423 8.73 -21.89 -20.36
CA ASP A 423 7.59 -21.73 -21.26
C ASP A 423 7.49 -20.28 -21.74
N VAL A 424 6.80 -20.03 -22.86
CA VAL A 424 6.79 -18.71 -23.53
C VAL A 424 6.29 -17.61 -22.59
N GLU A 425 5.33 -17.91 -21.70
CA GLU A 425 4.76 -16.93 -20.79
C GLU A 425 5.73 -16.57 -19.67
N THR A 426 6.36 -17.57 -19.05
CA THR A 426 7.37 -17.32 -18.04
C THR A 426 8.61 -16.62 -18.64
N LEU A 427 8.97 -16.91 -19.90
CA LEU A 427 10.05 -16.25 -20.61
C LEU A 427 9.70 -14.77 -20.85
N ARG A 428 8.48 -14.49 -21.30
CA ARG A 428 7.98 -13.13 -21.50
C ARG A 428 8.08 -12.33 -20.21
N ASN A 429 7.67 -12.90 -19.08
CA ASN A 429 7.75 -12.28 -17.76
C ASN A 429 9.18 -11.97 -17.34
N GLU A 430 10.14 -12.86 -17.61
CA GLU A 430 11.56 -12.59 -17.34
C GLU A 430 12.12 -11.51 -18.26
N LEU A 431 11.76 -11.47 -19.54
CA LEU A 431 12.17 -10.41 -20.47
C LEU A 431 11.59 -9.04 -20.10
N MET A 432 10.36 -8.99 -19.58
CA MET A 432 9.75 -7.76 -19.07
C MET A 432 10.55 -7.16 -17.91
N LYS A 433 11.11 -7.99 -17.02
CA LYS A 433 11.96 -7.54 -15.90
C LYS A 433 13.29 -6.92 -16.36
N LEU A 434 13.74 -7.18 -17.59
CA LEU A 434 14.92 -6.55 -18.19
C LEU A 434 14.64 -5.15 -18.75
N CYS A 435 13.36 -4.78 -18.91
CA CYS A 435 12.94 -3.49 -19.48
C CYS A 435 12.98 -2.36 -18.44
N GLN A 436 14.17 -2.05 -17.92
CA GLN A 436 14.34 -0.99 -16.92
C GLN A 436 13.98 0.42 -17.44
N ASP A 437 13.97 0.59 -18.77
CA ASP A 437 13.59 1.76 -19.55
C ASP A 437 12.10 1.77 -19.98
N GLY A 438 11.34 0.72 -19.63
CA GLY A 438 9.93 0.57 -20.00
C GLY A 438 9.68 0.19 -21.47
N ASN A 439 10.73 -0.01 -22.27
CA ASN A 439 10.57 -0.38 -23.68
C ASN A 439 10.40 -1.90 -23.84
N THR A 440 9.16 -2.34 -24.05
CA THR A 440 8.81 -3.75 -24.20
C THR A 440 8.61 -4.20 -25.66
N LYS A 441 8.69 -3.27 -26.64
CA LYS A 441 8.34 -3.54 -28.04
C LYS A 441 9.21 -4.61 -28.71
N TRP A 442 10.44 -4.76 -28.27
CA TRP A 442 11.39 -5.74 -28.80
C TRP A 442 11.10 -7.17 -28.34
N ILE A 443 10.33 -7.35 -27.25
CA ILE A 443 10.08 -8.67 -26.65
C ILE A 443 9.32 -9.57 -27.63
N ASP A 444 8.23 -9.08 -28.21
CA ASP A 444 7.42 -9.84 -29.18
C ASP A 444 8.25 -10.27 -30.39
N VAL A 445 9.13 -9.38 -30.88
CA VAL A 445 10.06 -9.67 -31.98
C VAL A 445 11.03 -10.80 -31.61
N ARG A 446 11.54 -10.83 -30.37
CA ARG A 446 12.46 -11.90 -29.92
C ARG A 446 11.75 -13.23 -29.71
N LEU A 447 10.51 -13.21 -29.22
CA LEU A 447 9.72 -14.41 -29.06
C LEU A 447 9.37 -15.04 -30.41
N ASP A 448 8.98 -14.22 -31.40
CA ASP A 448 8.77 -14.67 -32.79
C ASP A 448 10.05 -15.26 -33.40
N GLN A 449 11.19 -14.59 -33.24
CA GLN A 449 12.48 -15.11 -33.71
C GLN A 449 12.88 -16.43 -33.05
N LEU A 450 12.60 -16.60 -31.76
CA LEU A 450 12.85 -17.85 -31.05
C LEU A 450 11.95 -18.99 -31.56
N GLU A 451 10.68 -18.70 -31.82
CA GLU A 451 9.75 -19.66 -32.42
C GLU A 451 10.20 -20.06 -33.83
N LYS A 452 10.58 -19.08 -34.67
CA LYS A 452 11.15 -19.31 -36.00
C LYS A 452 12.40 -20.17 -35.95
N TYR A 453 13.32 -19.91 -35.02
CA TYR A 453 14.51 -20.75 -34.82
C TYR A 453 14.17 -22.19 -34.44
N ARG A 454 13.25 -22.39 -33.49
CA ARG A 454 12.78 -23.74 -33.10
C ARG A 454 12.15 -24.49 -34.28
N ASN A 455 11.38 -23.79 -35.10
CA ASN A 455 10.80 -24.36 -36.32
C ASN A 455 11.89 -24.73 -37.34
N LEU A 456 12.92 -23.89 -37.51
CA LEU A 456 14.06 -24.21 -38.39
C LEU A 456 14.80 -25.48 -37.96
N GLN A 457 14.98 -25.70 -36.67
CA GLN A 457 15.58 -26.94 -36.15
C GLN A 457 14.80 -28.19 -36.57
N SER A 458 13.46 -28.11 -36.68
CA SER A 458 12.64 -29.22 -37.18
C SER A 458 12.82 -29.51 -38.68
N CYS A 459 13.37 -28.56 -39.44
CA CYS A 459 13.65 -28.69 -40.87
C CYS A 459 14.95 -29.43 -41.20
N LEU A 460 15.82 -29.67 -40.21
CA LEU A 460 17.13 -30.32 -40.40
C LEU A 460 17.05 -31.67 -41.11
N PHE A 461 16.10 -32.51 -40.72
CA PHE A 461 15.96 -33.85 -41.28
C PHE A 461 15.62 -33.80 -42.77
N GLY A 462 14.57 -33.05 -43.14
CA GLY A 462 14.17 -32.86 -44.52
C GLY A 462 15.24 -32.17 -45.36
N ALA A 463 15.87 -31.13 -44.82
CA ALA A 463 16.95 -30.41 -45.50
C ALA A 463 18.13 -31.33 -45.87
N ARG A 464 18.53 -32.22 -44.95
CA ARG A 464 19.59 -33.21 -45.21
C ARG A 464 19.18 -34.20 -46.30
N ALA A 465 17.96 -34.73 -46.25
CA ALA A 465 17.45 -35.66 -47.26
C ALA A 465 17.42 -35.04 -48.67
N ILE A 466 17.05 -33.77 -48.79
CA ILE A 466 17.09 -33.04 -50.07
C ILE A 466 18.54 -32.84 -50.55
N MET A 467 19.43 -32.40 -49.66
CA MET A 467 20.83 -32.16 -50.01
C MET A 467 21.59 -33.43 -50.40
N GLU A 468 21.20 -34.60 -49.88
CA GLU A 468 21.70 -35.90 -50.34
C GLU A 468 21.42 -36.08 -51.84
N VAL A 469 20.19 -35.81 -52.31
CA VAL A 469 19.83 -35.93 -53.74
C VAL A 469 20.58 -34.90 -54.58
N VAL A 470 20.64 -33.65 -54.13
CA VAL A 470 21.37 -32.56 -54.81
C VAL A 470 22.82 -32.93 -55.05
N LYS A 471 23.48 -33.51 -54.04
CA LYS A 471 24.87 -33.95 -54.13
C LYS A 471 25.03 -35.14 -55.08
N GLU A 472 24.20 -36.17 -54.94
CA GLU A 472 24.34 -37.41 -55.72
C GLU A 472 23.98 -37.23 -57.20
N PHE A 473 23.08 -36.31 -57.55
CA PHE A 473 22.75 -35.97 -58.93
C PHE A 473 23.51 -34.72 -59.45
N GLU A 474 24.46 -34.19 -58.68
CA GLU A 474 25.34 -33.07 -59.06
C GLU A 474 24.57 -31.84 -59.56
N LEU A 475 23.45 -31.52 -58.90
CA LEU A 475 22.61 -30.39 -59.28
C LEU A 475 23.31 -29.07 -58.97
N THR A 476 23.31 -28.16 -59.93
CA THR A 476 24.00 -26.85 -59.91
C THR A 476 23.05 -25.66 -59.78
N GLY A 477 21.74 -25.89 -59.73
CA GLY A 477 20.75 -24.84 -59.52
C GLY A 477 20.82 -24.20 -58.13
N ASN A 478 19.95 -23.21 -57.88
CA ASN A 478 20.01 -22.44 -56.64
C ASN A 478 19.36 -23.18 -55.45
N PHE A 479 20.19 -23.72 -54.55
CA PHE A 479 19.79 -24.34 -53.27
C PHE A 479 20.25 -23.53 -52.04
N ASN A 480 20.63 -22.26 -52.22
CA ASN A 480 21.23 -21.45 -51.15
C ASN A 480 20.36 -21.34 -49.91
N GLN A 481 19.03 -21.27 -50.05
CA GLN A 481 18.13 -21.19 -48.89
C GLN A 481 18.16 -22.46 -48.02
N ILE A 482 18.22 -23.65 -48.63
CA ILE A 482 18.32 -24.92 -47.88
C ILE A 482 19.69 -25.04 -47.23
N LEU A 483 20.75 -24.60 -47.93
CA LEU A 483 22.10 -24.52 -47.39
C LEU A 483 22.21 -23.53 -46.22
N GLU A 484 21.53 -22.39 -46.29
CA GLU A 484 21.43 -21.43 -45.18
C GLU A 484 20.71 -22.06 -43.99
N ILE A 485 19.56 -22.71 -44.20
CA ILE A 485 18.86 -23.43 -43.11
C ILE A 485 19.80 -24.43 -42.44
N LEU A 486 20.51 -25.27 -43.20
CA LEU A 486 21.48 -26.23 -42.66
C LEU A 486 22.65 -25.57 -41.93
N LYS A 487 23.12 -24.41 -42.39
CA LYS A 487 24.16 -23.63 -41.69
C LYS A 487 23.62 -23.10 -40.36
N LEU A 488 22.44 -22.47 -40.35
CA LEU A 488 21.86 -21.85 -39.15
C LEU A 488 21.38 -22.87 -38.11
N THR A 489 21.09 -24.10 -38.53
CA THR A 489 20.55 -25.16 -37.66
C THR A 489 21.57 -26.24 -37.31
N GLY A 490 22.73 -26.27 -37.99
CA GLY A 490 23.88 -27.08 -37.61
C GLY A 490 24.68 -26.48 -36.45
N ASP A 491 26.00 -26.60 -36.47
CA ASP A 491 26.89 -26.13 -35.39
C ASP A 491 27.14 -24.61 -35.39
N ALA A 492 26.57 -23.86 -36.35
CA ALA A 492 26.84 -22.42 -36.45
C ALA A 492 25.93 -21.62 -35.50
N ASP A 493 26.52 -21.12 -34.43
CA ASP A 493 25.85 -20.27 -33.45
C ASP A 493 25.36 -18.95 -34.09
N THR A 494 24.05 -18.83 -34.28
CA THR A 494 23.40 -17.82 -35.13
C THR A 494 22.82 -16.67 -34.31
N LYS A 495 22.89 -15.42 -34.81
CA LYS A 495 22.28 -14.24 -34.18
C LYS A 495 20.75 -14.24 -34.32
N MET A 496 20.02 -13.67 -33.37
CA MET A 496 18.54 -13.68 -33.42
C MET A 496 17.96 -12.87 -34.58
N ASN A 497 18.64 -11.80 -35.01
CA ASN A 497 18.18 -10.91 -36.08
C ASN A 497 18.45 -11.40 -37.51
N THR A 498 19.04 -12.59 -37.71
CA THR A 498 19.38 -13.09 -39.06
C THR A 498 18.27 -13.90 -39.72
N LEU A 499 17.15 -14.16 -39.04
CA LEU A 499 16.07 -14.98 -39.57
C LEU A 499 15.17 -14.17 -40.51
N ASP A 500 14.96 -14.67 -41.74
CA ASP A 500 14.07 -14.09 -42.75
C ASP A 500 12.80 -14.95 -42.95
N ASP A 501 11.68 -14.30 -43.31
CA ASP A 501 10.39 -14.92 -43.57
C ASP A 501 10.42 -15.85 -44.79
N ASN A 502 11.32 -15.64 -45.76
CA ASN A 502 11.50 -16.58 -46.86
C ASN A 502 12.05 -17.93 -46.41
N MET A 503 12.90 -17.96 -45.38
CA MET A 503 13.40 -19.21 -44.79
C MET A 503 12.27 -20.02 -44.17
N MET A 504 11.28 -19.34 -43.59
CA MET A 504 10.11 -20.00 -42.98
C MET A 504 9.21 -20.68 -44.02
N LYS A 505 9.07 -20.12 -45.22
CA LYS A 505 8.34 -20.77 -46.32
C LYS A 505 9.01 -22.08 -46.74
N THR A 506 10.32 -22.04 -46.97
CA THR A 506 11.12 -23.22 -47.32
C THR A 506 11.09 -24.25 -46.20
N CYS A 507 11.16 -23.80 -44.94
CA CYS A 507 11.09 -24.68 -43.78
C CYS A 507 9.75 -25.45 -43.70
N LYS A 508 8.59 -24.82 -43.96
CA LYS A 508 7.28 -25.53 -43.98
C LYS A 508 7.25 -26.74 -44.92
N ILE A 509 7.92 -26.64 -46.08
CA ILE A 509 8.02 -27.76 -47.02
C ILE A 509 8.94 -28.85 -46.44
N LEU A 510 10.10 -28.45 -45.91
CA LEU A 510 11.10 -29.36 -45.36
C LEU A 510 10.61 -30.11 -44.11
N THR A 511 9.81 -29.47 -43.24
CA THR A 511 9.15 -30.15 -42.11
C THR A 511 8.20 -31.25 -42.54
N GLY A 512 7.64 -31.15 -43.74
CA GLY A 512 6.70 -32.14 -44.27
C GLY A 512 7.38 -33.43 -44.73
N ILE A 513 8.72 -33.48 -44.75
CA ILE A 513 9.49 -34.66 -45.16
C ILE A 513 9.62 -35.61 -43.97
N ASP A 514 8.71 -36.58 -43.92
CA ASP A 514 8.74 -37.70 -42.98
C ASP A 514 9.73 -38.80 -43.42
N GLU A 515 9.85 -39.84 -42.60
CA GLU A 515 10.80 -40.92 -42.83
C GLU A 515 10.52 -41.70 -44.13
N ASP A 516 9.25 -41.88 -44.50
CA ASP A 516 8.85 -42.57 -45.73
C ASP A 516 9.22 -41.76 -46.98
N LYS A 517 8.98 -40.44 -46.96
CA LYS A 517 9.40 -39.53 -48.03
C LYS A 517 10.92 -39.47 -48.16
N ALA A 518 11.65 -39.39 -47.05
CA ALA A 518 13.10 -39.42 -47.06
C ALA A 518 13.64 -40.76 -47.59
N LYS A 519 13.02 -41.89 -47.21
CA LYS A 519 13.37 -43.22 -47.71
C LYS A 519 13.13 -43.34 -49.22
N SER A 520 12.01 -42.80 -49.72
CA SER A 520 11.73 -42.74 -51.16
C SER A 520 12.83 -41.99 -51.92
N LEU A 521 13.30 -40.84 -51.40
CA LEU A 521 14.42 -40.10 -52.00
C LEU A 521 15.74 -40.89 -51.95
N ARG A 522 16.03 -41.59 -50.85
CA ARG A 522 17.23 -42.44 -50.75
C ARG A 522 17.20 -43.64 -51.69
N THR A 523 16.04 -44.26 -51.89
CA THR A 523 15.85 -45.30 -52.92
C THR A 523 16.11 -44.71 -54.31
N PHE A 524 15.57 -43.52 -54.60
CA PHE A 524 15.83 -42.85 -55.88
C PHE A 524 17.32 -42.61 -56.13
N ILE A 525 18.06 -42.18 -55.11
CA ILE A 525 19.54 -42.08 -55.14
C ILE A 525 20.18 -43.45 -55.42
N ALA A 526 19.80 -44.49 -54.67
CA ALA A 526 20.38 -45.83 -54.84
C ALA A 526 20.14 -46.40 -56.25
N CYS A 527 19.01 -46.04 -56.87
CA CYS A 527 18.64 -46.42 -58.23
C CYS A 527 19.25 -45.52 -59.32
N LYS A 528 20.21 -44.63 -59.01
CA LYS A 528 20.85 -43.72 -59.98
C LYS A 528 21.26 -44.40 -61.31
N PRO A 529 21.86 -45.61 -61.35
CA PRO A 529 22.19 -46.27 -62.61
C PRO A 529 20.96 -46.55 -63.50
N LEU A 530 19.85 -46.97 -62.89
CA LEU A 530 18.58 -47.18 -63.58
C LEU A 530 18.00 -45.86 -64.09
N VAL A 531 18.07 -44.80 -63.28
CA VAL A 531 17.62 -43.46 -63.67
C VAL A 531 18.41 -42.94 -64.87
N VAL A 532 19.74 -43.11 -64.88
CA VAL A 532 20.60 -42.73 -66.01
C VAL A 532 20.24 -43.53 -67.25
N TRP A 533 20.11 -44.85 -67.12
CA TRP A 533 19.71 -45.72 -68.23
C TRP A 533 18.34 -45.34 -68.81
N LEU A 534 17.35 -45.04 -67.96
CA LEU A 534 16.02 -44.58 -68.40
C LEU A 534 16.10 -43.26 -69.16
N ARG A 535 16.91 -42.30 -68.71
CA ARG A 535 17.11 -41.01 -69.40
C ARG A 535 17.79 -41.17 -70.76
N GLU A 536 18.75 -42.09 -70.87
CA GLU A 536 19.48 -42.35 -72.11
C GLU A 536 18.66 -43.17 -73.12
N THR A 537 17.89 -44.14 -72.63
CA THR A 537 17.09 -45.07 -73.45
C THR A 537 15.74 -44.49 -73.85
N MET A 538 15.16 -43.60 -73.03
CA MET A 538 13.92 -42.88 -73.29
C MET A 538 14.19 -41.36 -73.40
N PRO A 539 15.03 -40.93 -74.37
CA PRO A 539 15.50 -39.56 -74.43
C PRO A 539 14.38 -38.61 -74.83
N CYS A 540 14.05 -37.67 -73.95
CA CYS A 540 13.10 -36.60 -74.22
C CYS A 540 13.80 -35.46 -75.01
N LYS A 541 14.27 -35.72 -76.23
CA LYS A 541 14.92 -34.68 -77.05
C LYS A 541 13.88 -33.69 -77.62
N ASN A 542 14.17 -32.40 -77.46
CA ASN A 542 13.48 -31.22 -78.05
C ASN A 542 12.13 -30.80 -77.45
N ILE A 543 11.97 -30.74 -76.12
CA ILE A 543 10.80 -30.06 -75.54
C ILE A 543 11.20 -29.20 -74.33
N HIS A 544 10.80 -27.93 -74.30
CA HIS A 544 10.98 -27.04 -73.15
C HIS A 544 10.19 -27.53 -71.92
N ASN A 545 10.87 -27.48 -70.76
CA ASN A 545 10.58 -27.81 -69.35
C ASN A 545 9.19 -28.30 -68.87
N PHE A 546 8.07 -28.05 -69.55
CA PHE A 546 6.75 -28.44 -69.06
C PHE A 546 6.26 -29.79 -69.58
N TYR A 547 6.61 -30.20 -70.81
CA TYR A 547 6.10 -31.44 -71.41
C TYR A 547 7.10 -32.62 -71.38
N MET A 548 8.27 -32.44 -70.76
CA MET A 548 9.39 -33.40 -70.83
C MET A 548 9.03 -34.78 -70.24
N PHE A 549 8.43 -34.85 -69.05
CA PHE A 549 8.05 -36.13 -68.44
C PHE A 549 6.90 -36.85 -69.20
N THR A 550 5.98 -36.10 -69.82
CA THR A 550 4.90 -36.71 -70.63
C THR A 550 5.40 -37.39 -71.89
N ALA A 551 6.54 -36.95 -72.44
CA ALA A 551 7.21 -37.65 -73.53
C ALA A 551 7.91 -38.92 -73.04
N GLY A 552 8.62 -38.86 -71.91
CA GLY A 552 9.24 -40.02 -71.28
C GLY A 552 8.24 -41.12 -70.92
N LEU A 553 7.05 -40.75 -70.42
CA LEU A 553 5.97 -41.71 -70.13
C LEU A 553 5.38 -42.37 -71.40
N LYS A 554 5.37 -41.68 -72.55
CA LYS A 554 4.90 -42.27 -73.82
C LYS A 554 5.89 -43.31 -74.34
N GLU A 555 7.19 -43.00 -74.31
CA GLU A 555 8.25 -43.95 -74.68
C GLU A 555 8.30 -45.13 -73.72
N LEU A 556 8.14 -44.88 -72.41
CA LEU A 556 8.01 -45.95 -71.40
C LEU A 556 6.86 -46.90 -71.75
N LYS A 557 5.71 -46.37 -72.17
CA LYS A 557 4.56 -47.21 -72.53
C LYS A 557 4.89 -48.13 -73.71
N VAL A 558 5.49 -47.59 -74.77
CA VAL A 558 5.91 -48.39 -75.93
C VAL A 558 6.94 -49.44 -75.52
N PHE A 559 7.91 -49.06 -74.67
CA PHE A 559 8.91 -49.99 -74.15
C PHE A 559 8.27 -51.11 -73.33
N VAL A 560 7.30 -50.79 -72.47
CA VAL A 560 6.57 -51.76 -71.65
C VAL A 560 5.72 -52.70 -72.51
N ASP A 561 5.08 -52.20 -73.57
CA ASP A 561 4.33 -53.04 -74.51
C ASP A 561 5.26 -54.04 -75.21
N LEU A 562 6.44 -53.60 -75.67
CA LEU A 562 7.46 -54.46 -76.27
C LEU A 562 8.07 -55.46 -75.26
N ALA A 563 8.36 -55.00 -74.05
CA ALA A 563 8.89 -55.82 -72.97
C ALA A 563 7.87 -56.88 -72.52
N SER A 564 6.58 -56.56 -72.51
CA SER A 564 5.50 -57.50 -72.19
C SER A 564 5.37 -58.60 -73.27
N ILE A 565 5.53 -58.25 -74.54
CA ILE A 565 5.59 -59.24 -75.64
C ILE A 565 6.82 -60.14 -75.49
N SER A 566 7.96 -59.57 -75.08
CA SER A 566 9.22 -60.31 -74.91
C SER A 566 9.29 -61.14 -73.61
N ALA A 567 8.54 -60.77 -72.58
CA ALA A 567 8.53 -61.41 -71.26
C ALA A 567 7.89 -62.80 -71.27
N GLY A 568 7.05 -63.11 -72.27
CA GLY A 568 6.27 -64.37 -72.31
C GLY A 568 5.08 -64.35 -71.35
N GLU A 569 4.48 -65.52 -71.09
CA GLU A 569 3.26 -65.69 -70.27
C GLU A 569 3.54 -65.98 -68.78
N GLY A 570 4.80 -65.87 -68.33
CA GLY A 570 5.17 -66.15 -66.94
C GLY A 570 4.80 -65.02 -65.98
N ASP A 571 4.09 -65.33 -64.89
CA ASP A 571 3.66 -64.35 -63.89
C ASP A 571 4.83 -63.52 -63.33
N TYR A 572 5.99 -64.14 -63.11
CA TYR A 572 7.18 -63.47 -62.58
C TYR A 572 7.78 -62.46 -63.58
N GLU A 573 7.84 -62.81 -64.87
CA GLU A 573 8.33 -61.94 -65.94
C GLU A 573 7.40 -60.75 -66.17
N ILE A 574 6.09 -60.99 -66.15
CA ILE A 574 5.06 -59.96 -66.26
C ILE A 574 5.13 -59.01 -65.05
N ASP A 575 5.30 -59.54 -63.84
CA ASP A 575 5.44 -58.74 -62.62
C ASP A 575 6.68 -57.83 -62.67
N LYS A 576 7.81 -58.27 -63.24
CA LYS A 576 9.00 -57.43 -63.42
C LYS A 576 8.72 -56.23 -64.33
N VAL A 577 8.00 -56.45 -65.43
CA VAL A 577 7.61 -55.38 -66.36
C VAL A 577 6.64 -54.40 -65.70
N ASN A 578 5.67 -54.91 -64.95
CA ASN A 578 4.72 -54.09 -64.18
C ASN A 578 5.40 -53.28 -63.07
N CYS A 579 6.41 -53.85 -62.38
CA CYS A 579 7.23 -53.14 -61.40
C CYS A 579 7.98 -51.99 -62.06
N LEU A 580 8.67 -52.25 -63.17
CA LEU A 580 9.40 -51.21 -63.91
C LEU A 580 8.48 -50.09 -64.38
N HIS A 581 7.30 -50.43 -64.93
CA HIS A 581 6.31 -49.44 -65.36
C HIS A 581 5.81 -48.59 -64.18
N SER A 582 5.45 -49.24 -63.06
CA SER A 582 4.93 -48.57 -61.87
C SER A 582 5.97 -47.65 -61.23
N ALA A 583 7.20 -48.15 -61.03
CA ALA A 583 8.30 -47.40 -60.43
C ALA A 583 8.68 -46.20 -61.31
N THR A 584 8.85 -46.41 -62.62
CA THR A 584 9.20 -45.34 -63.55
C THR A 584 8.10 -44.29 -63.66
N THR A 585 6.82 -44.71 -63.62
CA THR A 585 5.69 -43.78 -63.64
C THR A 585 5.62 -42.94 -62.36
N GLY A 586 5.72 -43.58 -61.19
CA GLY A 586 5.64 -42.89 -59.91
C GLY A 586 6.80 -41.94 -59.65
N TYR A 587 8.01 -42.27 -60.11
CA TYR A 587 9.18 -41.39 -60.02
C TYR A 587 9.39 -40.51 -61.27
N SER A 588 8.50 -40.57 -62.27
CA SER A 588 8.65 -39.84 -63.54
C SER A 588 8.92 -38.34 -63.40
N PRO A 589 8.33 -37.61 -62.41
CA PRO A 589 8.64 -36.19 -62.21
C PRO A 589 10.13 -35.94 -61.91
N LEU A 590 10.78 -36.81 -61.12
CA LEU A 590 12.21 -36.71 -60.80
C LEU A 590 13.11 -37.38 -61.85
N ILE A 591 12.67 -38.50 -62.44
CA ILE A 591 13.46 -39.20 -63.46
C ILE A 591 13.62 -38.32 -64.69
N PHE A 592 12.55 -37.75 -65.23
CA PHE A 592 12.60 -37.06 -66.52
C PHE A 592 12.69 -35.54 -66.41
N SER A 593 12.39 -34.92 -65.27
CA SER A 593 12.38 -33.45 -65.16
C SER A 593 13.52 -32.86 -64.34
N LEU A 594 14.39 -33.69 -63.77
CA LEU A 594 15.53 -33.24 -62.96
C LEU A 594 16.75 -32.98 -63.86
N ASP A 595 16.82 -31.77 -64.40
CA ASP A 595 18.00 -31.28 -65.10
C ASP A 595 19.11 -30.81 -64.13
N GLN A 596 20.33 -30.63 -64.64
CA GLN A 596 21.47 -30.19 -63.82
C GLN A 596 21.34 -28.75 -63.30
N ASN A 597 20.47 -27.92 -63.89
CA ASN A 597 20.27 -26.52 -63.52
C ASN A 597 19.05 -26.31 -62.59
N CYS A 598 18.39 -27.40 -62.19
CA CYS A 598 17.15 -27.39 -61.42
C CYS A 598 17.36 -26.71 -60.07
N ASP A 599 16.55 -25.69 -59.78
CA ASP A 599 16.60 -24.96 -58.52
C ASP A 599 15.76 -25.63 -57.42
N ALA A 600 15.89 -25.14 -56.19
CA ALA A 600 15.17 -25.70 -55.05
C ALA A 600 13.64 -25.66 -55.20
N ALA A 601 13.10 -24.62 -55.85
CA ALA A 601 11.66 -24.44 -55.98
C ALA A 601 11.07 -25.49 -56.93
N LEU A 602 11.68 -25.67 -58.10
CA LEU A 602 11.29 -26.69 -59.06
C LEU A 602 11.51 -28.09 -58.50
N PHE A 603 12.64 -28.33 -57.82
CA PHE A 603 12.94 -29.62 -57.21
C PHE A 603 11.88 -30.04 -56.18
N LEU A 604 11.58 -29.16 -55.21
CA LEU A 604 10.60 -29.45 -54.17
C LEU A 604 9.20 -29.69 -54.76
N HIS A 605 8.82 -28.94 -55.80
CA HIS A 605 7.57 -29.18 -56.51
C HIS A 605 7.50 -30.57 -57.16
N ARG A 606 8.58 -31.05 -57.78
CA ARG A 606 8.64 -32.42 -58.33
C ARG A 606 8.64 -33.49 -57.24
N CYS A 607 9.27 -33.24 -56.10
CA CYS A 607 9.18 -34.12 -54.95
C CYS A 607 7.73 -34.25 -54.45
N GLU A 608 6.96 -33.16 -54.40
CA GLU A 608 5.55 -33.21 -54.03
C GLU A 608 4.71 -34.08 -54.98
N GLU A 609 4.99 -34.06 -56.28
CA GLU A 609 4.34 -34.94 -57.25
C GLU A 609 4.67 -36.42 -56.99
N VAL A 610 5.95 -36.74 -56.74
CA VAL A 610 6.34 -38.12 -56.37
C VAL A 610 5.73 -38.54 -55.04
N TRP A 611 5.62 -37.65 -54.06
CA TRP A 611 5.02 -37.98 -52.76
C TRP A 611 3.51 -38.19 -52.83
N LYS A 612 2.82 -37.59 -53.81
CA LYS A 612 1.40 -37.93 -54.09
C LYS A 612 1.28 -39.37 -54.59
N GLU A 613 2.16 -39.79 -55.49
CA GLU A 613 2.21 -41.17 -55.98
C GLU A 613 2.63 -42.16 -54.88
N LEU A 614 3.60 -41.79 -54.05
CA LEU A 614 4.02 -42.58 -52.88
C LEU A 614 2.87 -42.78 -51.88
N LYS A 615 2.02 -41.77 -51.71
CA LYS A 615 0.84 -41.88 -50.85
C LYS A 615 -0.21 -42.84 -51.43
N ALA A 616 -0.32 -42.90 -52.75
CA ALA A 616 -1.21 -43.84 -53.44
C ALA A 616 -0.64 -45.27 -53.45
N ASP A 617 0.68 -45.42 -53.52
CA ASP A 617 1.39 -46.71 -53.49
C ASP A 617 2.60 -46.67 -52.54
N SER A 618 2.39 -47.13 -51.30
CA SER A 618 3.44 -47.18 -50.29
C SER A 618 4.58 -48.16 -50.61
N LYS A 619 4.37 -49.07 -51.57
CA LYS A 619 5.41 -50.00 -52.05
C LYS A 619 6.22 -49.42 -53.20
N LEU A 620 5.95 -48.19 -53.64
CA LEU A 620 6.67 -47.53 -54.74
C LEU A 620 8.20 -47.54 -54.58
N PRO A 621 8.80 -47.34 -53.39
CA PRO A 621 10.25 -47.46 -53.21
C PRO A 621 10.79 -48.90 -53.18
N LYS A 622 9.92 -49.92 -53.11
CA LYS A 622 10.31 -51.34 -53.14
C LYS A 622 10.24 -51.90 -54.57
N LYS A 623 9.31 -51.39 -55.37
CA LYS A 623 9.24 -51.63 -56.82
C LYS A 623 10.44 -51.00 -57.50
#